data_AF-A0AAV5E026-F1
#
_entry.id   AF-A0AAV5E026-F1
#
_cell.length_a   1.000
_cell.length_b   1.000
_cell.length_c   1.000
_cell.angle_alpha   90.00
_cell.angle_beta   90.00
_cell.angle_gamma   90.00
#
_symmetry.space_group_name_H-M   'P 1'
#
loop_
_entity.id
_entity.type
_entity.pdbx_description
1 polymer ?
#
loop_
_entity_poly.entity_id
_entity_poly.type
_entity_poly.pdbx_seq_one_letter_code
_entity_poly.pdbx_strand_id
1 'polypeptide(L)'
;MDVWYLHLLRSCAAPSHVAAVHAHIVRSHPAASLFLRNSLLAAYCRLLGPLPARALLDEMPRRNAVSFNLLIDAYSRAGHTDLSLGTFARALVSGVKVDRFTFAATLSACSRAGDVRTGKAVHALAVVDGLSRGVFVSNSLISMYARCGKIGEARRVFEVAVEHDDVSWNSLISGYVRAGQYQEMLSVFGLMRRREAVHGCVVKAGLDSDVFLASAMIDMYAKKGVLGNAVLFSSQCKNRMCFRSLHKEDIVTWTSLISGCVQNERFEEALRLFQELLCYGLKPDLFTISSVMNACASLAVARIGEQIQSLAIKSGFHRFTIMGNSCIHMYARSGDVDAATQRFLEMESRDVVSWSAVISSHAQHGSARDALNTFYDMMDAKVVPNEITFLGVLACSHGGLVDEGLSLAVLLASCRIHGDMERGRLVADQIMELEPSSSASYVILYNMYLEAGELSLASKTRDLMKERGVRKEPGLSWIELRSGVHSFVAGDKSHPDSNAIYAKLAEMLSRIEKSAITDIVSTESNDISSREQNLMGCHSEKLAVAFGMIHLPQSAPIRVMKNLRVCRDCHSTMKLLSRSENREIILRDAIRFHHFIGGSCSCGDYW
;
A
#
# COMPACT_ATOMS: atom_id res chain seq x y z
N MET A 1 53.96 -2.77 24.97
CA MET A 1 53.64 -1.32 24.95
C MET A 1 52.83 -0.94 23.72
N ASP A 2 53.20 -1.35 22.50
CA ASP A 2 52.42 -1.05 21.28
C ASP A 2 50.94 -1.47 21.33
N VAL A 3 50.62 -2.58 22.01
CA VAL A 3 49.24 -3.06 22.21
C VAL A 3 48.40 -2.10 23.05
N TRP A 4 49.01 -1.42 24.03
CA TRP A 4 48.32 -0.43 24.86
C TRP A 4 47.95 0.81 24.04
N TYR A 5 48.89 1.33 23.25
CA TYR A 5 48.62 2.45 22.34
C TYR A 5 47.61 2.08 21.24
N LEU A 6 47.64 0.84 20.74
CA LEU A 6 46.63 0.35 19.79
C LEU A 6 45.23 0.44 20.39
N HIS A 7 45.06 0.02 21.65
CA HIS A 7 43.76 0.08 22.31
C HIS A 7 43.30 1.52 22.53
N LEU A 8 44.22 2.38 22.95
CA LEU A 8 43.99 3.81 23.13
C LEU A 8 43.59 4.50 21.82
N LEU A 9 44.32 4.28 20.73
CA LEU A 9 44.04 4.83 19.40
C LEU A 9 42.70 4.34 18.81
N ARG A 10 42.30 3.11 19.13
CA ARG A 10 40.97 2.58 18.77
C ARG A 10 39.85 3.24 19.56
N SER A 11 40.10 3.58 20.83
CA SER A 11 39.14 4.26 21.71
C SER A 11 39.00 5.77 21.46
N CYS A 12 39.92 6.38 20.70
CA CYS A 12 39.80 7.79 20.34
C CYS A 12 38.51 8.06 19.54
N ALA A 13 37.70 9.00 20.03
CA ALA A 13 36.48 9.48 19.38
C ALA A 13 36.61 10.90 18.79
N ALA A 14 37.65 11.65 19.16
CA ALA A 14 37.83 13.04 18.75
C ALA A 14 39.24 13.29 18.16
N PRO A 15 39.39 14.25 17.23
CA PRO A 15 40.69 14.62 16.66
C PRO A 15 41.73 15.05 17.70
N SER A 16 41.30 15.75 18.76
CA SER A 16 42.15 16.19 19.88
C SER A 16 42.78 15.01 20.63
N HIS A 17 42.06 13.89 20.78
CA HIS A 17 42.60 12.69 21.42
C HIS A 17 43.73 12.07 20.60
N VAL A 18 43.57 11.99 19.28
CA VAL A 18 44.60 11.44 18.40
C VAL A 18 45.84 12.33 18.39
N ALA A 19 45.66 13.65 18.38
CA ALA A 19 46.78 14.60 18.47
C ALA A 19 47.55 14.47 19.79
N ALA A 20 46.86 14.32 20.92
CA ALA A 20 47.48 14.11 22.22
C ALA A 20 48.27 12.80 22.29
N VAL A 21 47.69 11.71 21.76
CA VAL A 21 48.37 10.41 21.69
C VAL A 21 49.56 10.47 20.73
N HIS A 22 49.45 11.14 19.59
CA HIS A 22 50.57 11.34 18.66
C HIS A 22 51.73 12.09 19.33
N ALA A 23 51.45 13.23 19.98
CA ALA A 23 52.47 14.02 20.68
C ALA A 23 53.18 13.20 21.76
N HIS A 24 52.44 12.36 22.49
CA HIS A 24 53.01 11.45 23.48
C HIS A 24 53.87 10.35 22.83
N ILE A 25 53.46 9.77 21.69
CA ILE A 25 54.26 8.78 20.97
C ILE A 25 55.57 9.39 20.46
N VAL A 26 55.55 10.60 19.90
CA VAL A 26 56.75 11.28 19.40
C VAL A 26 57.72 11.59 20.52
N ARG A 27 57.24 12.09 21.67
CA ARG A 27 58.09 12.48 22.80
C ARG A 27 58.66 11.29 23.56
N SER A 28 57.86 10.25 23.79
CA SER A 28 58.25 9.12 24.65
C SER A 28 58.79 7.92 23.87
N HIS A 29 58.50 7.81 22.57
CA HIS A 29 58.83 6.63 21.75
C HIS A 29 59.26 7.01 20.32
N PRO A 30 60.37 7.74 20.12
CA PRO A 30 60.84 8.17 18.79
C PRO A 30 61.17 6.99 17.85
N ALA A 31 61.58 5.83 18.41
CA ALA A 31 61.81 4.58 17.67
C ALA A 31 60.56 3.70 17.54
N ALA A 32 59.34 4.28 17.59
CA ALA A 32 58.08 3.55 17.47
C ALA A 32 58.07 2.59 16.27
N SER A 33 57.55 1.38 16.50
CA SER A 33 57.46 0.34 15.48
C SER A 33 56.61 0.79 14.29
N LEU A 34 56.86 0.18 13.12
CA LEU A 34 56.04 0.41 11.92
C LEU A 34 54.57 0.07 12.18
N PHE A 35 54.30 -0.91 13.04
CA PHE A 35 52.94 -1.30 13.44
C PHE A 35 52.22 -0.19 14.23
N LEU A 36 52.90 0.41 15.21
CA LEU A 36 52.35 1.52 15.99
C LEU A 36 52.12 2.76 15.10
N ARG A 37 53.06 3.07 14.19
CA ARG A 37 52.91 4.17 13.23
C ARG A 37 51.77 3.94 12.24
N ASN A 38 51.58 2.71 11.73
CA ASN A 38 50.41 2.36 10.91
C ASN A 38 49.09 2.45 11.69
N SER A 39 49.10 2.11 12.98
CA SER A 39 47.92 2.24 13.85
C SER A 39 47.55 3.70 14.09
N LEU A 40 48.55 4.57 14.26
CA LEU A 40 48.37 6.01 14.34
C LEU A 40 47.85 6.58 13.02
N LEU A 41 48.43 6.16 11.89
CA LEU A 41 47.98 6.56 10.54
C LEU A 41 46.51 6.17 10.30
N ALA A 42 46.10 4.97 10.72
CA ALA A 42 44.70 4.55 10.63
C ALA A 42 43.76 5.43 11.48
N ALA A 43 44.19 5.86 12.67
CA ALA A 43 43.43 6.78 13.50
C ALA A 43 43.32 8.18 12.86
N TYR A 44 44.38 8.67 12.23
CA TYR A 44 44.37 9.90 11.43
C TYR A 44 43.38 9.82 10.26
N CYS A 45 43.45 8.75 9.45
CA CYS A 45 42.52 8.53 8.34
C CYS A 45 41.05 8.48 8.81
N ARG A 46 40.78 7.96 10.01
CA ARG A 46 39.43 7.83 10.59
C ARG A 46 38.89 9.15 11.15
N LEU A 47 39.72 9.96 11.79
CA LEU A 47 39.25 11.11 12.60
C LEU A 47 39.65 12.48 12.05
N LEU A 48 40.73 12.59 11.29
CA LEU A 48 41.22 13.86 10.74
C LEU A 48 41.11 13.93 9.20
N GLY A 49 40.75 12.82 8.56
CA GLY A 49 40.66 12.72 7.10
C GLY A 49 42.00 12.43 6.42
N PRO A 50 42.02 12.32 5.08
CA PRO A 50 43.16 11.77 4.36
C PRO A 50 44.32 12.77 4.17
N LEU A 51 44.07 14.08 4.18
CA LEU A 51 45.14 15.08 3.99
C LEU A 51 46.11 15.15 5.19
N PRO A 52 45.67 15.21 6.46
CA PRO A 52 46.59 15.13 7.60
C PRO A 52 47.28 13.77 7.71
N ALA A 53 46.58 12.69 7.33
CA ALA A 53 47.18 11.36 7.29
C ALA A 53 48.31 11.26 6.25
N ARG A 54 48.20 11.98 5.12
CA ARG A 54 49.24 12.05 4.08
C ARG A 54 50.55 12.65 4.61
N ALA A 55 50.46 13.75 5.36
CA ALA A 55 51.62 14.38 5.98
C ALA A 55 52.31 13.42 6.96
N LEU A 56 51.52 12.74 7.80
CA LEU A 56 52.04 11.73 8.73
C LEU A 56 52.75 10.58 8.01
N LEU A 57 52.21 10.11 6.88
CA LEU A 57 52.83 9.08 6.06
C LEU A 57 54.20 9.52 5.52
N ASP A 58 54.35 10.81 5.16
CA ASP A 58 55.62 11.35 4.67
C ASP A 58 56.68 11.44 5.78
N GLU A 59 56.27 11.72 7.02
CA GLU A 59 57.16 11.76 8.18
C GLU A 59 57.62 10.35 8.63
N MET A 60 56.97 9.28 8.16
CA MET A 60 57.34 7.91 8.54
C MET A 60 58.70 7.50 7.95
N PRO A 61 59.67 7.05 8.79
CA PRO A 61 61.01 6.65 8.34
C PRO A 61 61.02 5.38 7.47
N ARG A 62 60.05 4.49 7.69
CA ARG A 62 59.82 3.27 6.91
C ARG A 62 58.35 3.16 6.59
N ARG A 63 58.04 2.66 5.39
CA ARG A 63 56.67 2.49 4.87
C ARG A 63 56.56 1.11 4.25
N ASN A 64 55.38 0.52 4.31
CA ASN A 64 55.08 -0.75 3.65
C ASN A 64 53.74 -0.66 2.92
N ALA A 65 53.33 -1.74 2.27
CA ALA A 65 52.05 -1.81 1.55
C ALA A 65 50.87 -1.36 2.44
N VAL A 66 50.86 -1.76 3.72
CA VAL A 66 49.80 -1.36 4.68
C VAL A 66 49.73 0.15 4.87
N SER A 67 50.87 0.84 4.98
CA SER A 67 50.92 2.31 5.13
C SER A 67 50.27 3.03 3.95
N PHE A 68 50.50 2.56 2.72
CA PHE A 68 49.89 3.12 1.52
C PHE A 68 48.42 2.71 1.37
N ASN A 69 48.06 1.46 1.69
CA ASN A 69 46.69 0.94 1.59
C ASN A 69 45.71 1.72 2.47
N LEU A 70 46.12 2.08 3.69
CA LEU A 70 45.33 2.91 4.61
C LEU A 70 44.95 4.26 4.00
N LEU A 71 45.85 4.84 3.20
CA LEU A 71 45.66 6.14 2.60
C LEU A 71 44.88 6.06 1.28
N ILE A 72 45.13 5.02 0.47
CA ILE A 72 44.34 4.71 -0.73
C ILE A 72 42.86 4.52 -0.35
N ASP A 73 42.56 3.72 0.67
CA ASP A 73 41.20 3.53 1.16
C ASP A 73 40.58 4.83 1.71
N ALA A 74 41.35 5.62 2.47
CA ALA A 74 40.86 6.88 3.03
C ALA A 74 40.52 7.92 1.94
N TYR A 75 41.39 8.08 0.92
CA TYR A 75 41.11 8.95 -0.22
C TYR A 75 39.92 8.43 -1.04
N SER A 76 39.82 7.11 -1.23
CA SER A 76 38.69 6.50 -1.94
C SER A 76 37.35 6.73 -1.24
N ARG A 77 37.28 6.60 0.09
CA ARG A 77 36.08 6.87 0.88
C ARG A 77 35.71 8.35 0.93
N ALA A 78 36.70 9.24 0.85
CA ALA A 78 36.50 10.69 0.79
C ALA A 78 36.17 11.20 -0.63
N GLY A 79 36.11 10.33 -1.64
CA GLY A 79 35.82 10.71 -3.03
C GLY A 79 36.99 11.32 -3.81
N HIS A 80 38.21 11.35 -3.24
CA HIS A 80 39.41 11.88 -3.89
C HIS A 80 40.14 10.79 -4.69
N THR A 81 39.56 10.40 -5.81
CA THR A 81 40.03 9.27 -6.63
C THR A 81 41.41 9.51 -7.23
N ASP A 82 41.71 10.74 -7.67
CA ASP A 82 43.01 11.08 -8.26
C ASP A 82 44.16 10.95 -7.24
N LEU A 83 43.91 11.37 -5.99
CA LEU A 83 44.89 11.25 -4.91
C LEU A 83 45.07 9.80 -4.46
N SER A 84 44.00 9.00 -4.49
CA SER A 84 44.07 7.55 -4.26
C SER A 84 44.97 6.86 -5.30
N LEU A 85 44.76 7.17 -6.58
CA LEU A 85 45.57 6.62 -7.67
C LEU A 85 47.01 7.13 -7.66
N GLY A 86 47.22 8.41 -7.36
CA GLY A 86 48.56 8.98 -7.17
C GLY A 86 49.31 8.33 -6.00
N THR A 87 48.61 7.95 -4.93
CA THR A 87 49.19 7.22 -3.80
C THR A 87 49.60 5.80 -4.19
N PHE A 88 48.82 5.12 -5.04
CA PHE A 88 49.17 3.81 -5.60
C PHE A 88 50.41 3.90 -6.50
N ALA A 89 50.46 4.86 -7.43
CA ALA A 89 51.61 5.08 -8.30
C ALA A 89 52.89 5.33 -7.49
N ARG A 90 52.79 6.07 -6.39
CA ARG A 90 53.90 6.29 -5.47
C ARG A 90 54.34 5.05 -4.73
N ALA A 91 53.42 4.16 -4.34
CA ALA A 91 53.77 2.89 -3.74
C ALA A 91 54.65 2.06 -4.71
N LEU A 92 54.28 2.02 -6.00
CA LEU A 92 55.05 1.33 -7.05
C LEU A 92 56.45 1.94 -7.25
N VAL A 93 56.54 3.27 -7.36
CA VAL A 93 57.83 3.97 -7.56
C VAL A 93 58.74 3.88 -6.33
N SER A 94 58.18 3.77 -5.13
CA SER A 94 58.95 3.64 -3.88
C SER A 94 59.61 2.27 -3.68
N GLY A 95 59.44 1.32 -4.62
CA GLY A 95 60.01 -0.03 -4.54
C GLY A 95 59.35 -0.93 -3.49
N VAL A 96 58.24 -0.49 -2.89
CA VAL A 96 57.45 -1.30 -1.95
C VAL A 96 56.72 -2.37 -2.76
N LYS A 97 56.92 -3.64 -2.39
CA LYS A 97 56.18 -4.76 -3.00
C LYS A 97 54.69 -4.60 -2.70
N VAL A 98 53.92 -4.24 -3.71
CA VAL A 98 52.46 -4.14 -3.63
C VAL A 98 51.86 -5.54 -3.42
N ASP A 99 50.80 -5.61 -2.63
CA ASP A 99 50.13 -6.87 -2.31
C ASP A 99 48.69 -6.89 -2.83
N ARG A 100 48.02 -8.04 -2.66
CA ARG A 100 46.61 -8.22 -3.04
C ARG A 100 45.67 -7.18 -2.42
N PHE A 101 46.01 -6.64 -1.25
CA PHE A 101 45.21 -5.63 -0.57
C PHE A 101 45.40 -4.25 -1.20
N THR A 102 46.61 -3.94 -1.67
CA THR A 102 46.89 -2.74 -2.45
C THR A 102 46.09 -2.72 -3.75
N PHE A 103 46.11 -3.81 -4.52
CA PHE A 103 45.32 -3.91 -5.75
C PHE A 103 43.82 -3.77 -5.49
N ALA A 104 43.28 -4.45 -4.48
CA ALA A 104 41.86 -4.36 -4.13
C ALA A 104 41.43 -2.94 -3.74
N ALA A 105 42.23 -2.24 -2.92
CA ALA A 105 41.95 -0.87 -2.51
C ALA A 105 41.94 0.10 -3.71
N THR A 106 42.91 -0.03 -4.61
CA THR A 106 42.99 0.78 -5.84
C THR A 106 41.82 0.49 -6.78
N LEU A 107 41.46 -0.79 -6.97
CA LEU A 107 40.30 -1.18 -7.79
C LEU A 107 38.97 -0.69 -7.20
N SER A 108 38.85 -0.68 -5.87
CA SER A 108 37.70 -0.09 -5.17
C SER A 108 37.59 1.42 -5.45
N ALA A 109 38.72 2.13 -5.53
CA ALA A 109 38.76 3.53 -5.93
C ALA A 109 38.34 3.73 -7.38
N CYS A 110 38.86 2.94 -8.33
CA CYS A 110 38.43 2.97 -9.73
C CYS A 110 36.93 2.69 -9.88
N SER A 111 36.41 1.72 -9.13
CA SER A 111 35.00 1.34 -9.11
C SER A 111 34.08 2.48 -8.67
N ARG A 112 34.48 3.24 -7.64
CA ARG A 112 33.74 4.44 -7.17
C ARG A 112 33.84 5.61 -8.16
N ALA A 113 35.00 5.77 -8.81
CA ALA A 113 35.23 6.81 -9.80
C ALA A 113 34.53 6.56 -11.13
N GLY A 114 34.16 5.31 -11.43
CA GLY A 114 33.76 4.90 -12.77
C GLY A 114 34.92 4.86 -13.78
N ASP A 115 36.18 4.95 -13.34
CA ASP A 115 37.35 5.03 -14.23
C ASP A 115 37.81 3.65 -14.71
N VAL A 116 37.26 3.25 -15.85
CA VAL A 116 37.60 1.98 -16.53
C VAL A 116 39.02 1.96 -17.05
N ARG A 117 39.58 3.11 -17.47
CA ARG A 117 40.90 3.15 -18.11
C ARG A 117 41.98 2.81 -17.10
N THR A 118 41.94 3.48 -15.94
CA THR A 118 42.88 3.17 -14.86
C THR A 118 42.60 1.80 -14.27
N GLY A 119 41.33 1.42 -14.12
CA GLY A 119 40.95 0.07 -13.68
C GLY A 119 41.53 -1.06 -14.55
N LYS A 120 41.55 -0.87 -15.88
CA LYS A 120 42.20 -1.80 -16.82
C LYS A 120 43.71 -1.84 -16.69
N ALA A 121 44.36 -0.70 -16.47
CA ALA A 121 45.80 -0.65 -16.23
C ALA A 121 46.19 -1.39 -14.93
N VAL A 122 45.41 -1.18 -13.85
CA VAL A 122 45.59 -1.89 -12.57
C VAL A 122 45.30 -3.39 -12.73
N HIS A 123 44.30 -3.77 -13.53
CA HIS A 123 44.05 -5.17 -13.89
C HIS A 123 45.24 -5.81 -14.62
N ALA A 124 45.82 -5.13 -15.61
CA ALA A 124 46.99 -5.60 -16.33
C ALA A 124 48.20 -5.80 -15.40
N LEU A 125 48.45 -4.85 -14.49
CA LEU A 125 49.49 -4.98 -13.47
C LEU A 125 49.25 -6.17 -12.54
N ALA A 126 47.99 -6.39 -12.09
CA ALA A 126 47.64 -7.54 -11.27
C ALA A 126 47.84 -8.89 -12.00
N VAL A 127 47.69 -8.92 -13.32
CA VAL A 127 47.99 -10.10 -14.15
C VAL A 127 49.49 -10.35 -14.23
N VAL A 128 50.30 -9.30 -14.46
CA VAL A 128 51.77 -9.40 -14.51
C VAL A 128 52.33 -9.88 -13.17
N ASP A 129 51.78 -9.39 -12.05
CA ASP A 129 52.19 -9.82 -10.71
C ASP A 129 51.64 -11.20 -10.30
N GLY A 130 50.83 -11.85 -11.16
CA GLY A 130 50.24 -13.16 -10.89
C GLY A 130 49.16 -13.18 -9.81
N LEU A 131 48.65 -12.02 -9.41
CA LEU A 131 47.67 -11.86 -8.32
C LEU A 131 46.21 -11.84 -8.79
N SER A 132 45.97 -11.65 -10.09
CA SER A 132 44.61 -11.49 -10.67
C SER A 132 43.69 -12.70 -10.49
N ARG A 133 44.25 -13.90 -10.38
CA ARG A 133 43.50 -15.17 -10.26
C ARG A 133 43.01 -15.48 -8.85
N GLY A 134 43.51 -14.78 -7.83
CA GLY A 134 43.10 -14.99 -6.44
C GLY A 134 41.74 -14.35 -6.16
N VAL A 135 40.88 -15.07 -5.40
CA VAL A 135 39.49 -14.70 -5.05
C VAL A 135 39.35 -13.24 -4.62
N PHE A 136 40.30 -12.74 -3.82
CA PHE A 136 40.25 -11.38 -3.29
C PHE A 136 40.39 -10.28 -4.37
N VAL A 137 41.32 -10.46 -5.31
CA VAL A 137 41.56 -9.49 -6.40
C VAL A 137 40.51 -9.64 -7.49
N SER A 138 40.12 -10.88 -7.83
CA SER A 138 39.04 -11.15 -8.79
C SER A 138 37.71 -10.54 -8.34
N ASN A 139 37.35 -10.62 -7.05
CA ASN A 139 36.15 -9.96 -6.50
C ASN A 139 36.18 -8.45 -6.67
N SER A 140 37.34 -7.85 -6.41
CA SER A 140 37.55 -6.41 -6.57
C SER A 140 37.44 -5.98 -8.05
N LEU A 141 37.96 -6.80 -8.97
CA LEU A 141 37.87 -6.61 -10.42
C LEU A 141 36.44 -6.78 -10.94
N ILE A 142 35.71 -7.82 -10.51
CA ILE A 142 34.30 -8.04 -10.87
C ILE A 142 33.47 -6.84 -10.46
N SER A 143 33.59 -6.40 -9.20
CA SER A 143 32.89 -5.23 -8.68
C SER A 143 33.25 -3.93 -9.43
N MET A 144 34.53 -3.75 -9.78
CA MET A 144 35.00 -2.60 -10.56
C MET A 144 34.37 -2.57 -11.96
N TYR A 145 34.51 -3.64 -12.74
CA TYR A 145 33.94 -3.71 -14.08
C TYR A 145 32.41 -3.62 -14.07
N ALA A 146 31.75 -4.27 -13.12
CA ALA A 146 30.29 -4.23 -12.98
C ALA A 146 29.79 -2.81 -12.70
N ARG A 147 30.38 -2.10 -11.73
CA ARG A 147 29.99 -0.71 -11.41
C ARG A 147 30.27 0.26 -12.54
N CYS A 148 31.31 0.01 -13.32
CA CYS A 148 31.67 0.76 -14.51
C CYS A 148 30.83 0.42 -15.75
N GLY A 149 29.81 -0.42 -15.64
CA GLY A 149 28.94 -0.80 -16.76
C GLY A 149 29.59 -1.73 -17.79
N LYS A 150 30.73 -2.36 -17.46
CA LYS A 150 31.43 -3.34 -18.30
C LYS A 150 31.17 -4.77 -17.82
N ILE A 151 29.90 -5.17 -17.79
CA ILE A 151 29.46 -6.47 -17.26
C ILE A 151 30.09 -7.66 -17.98
N GLY A 152 30.34 -7.57 -19.29
CA GLY A 152 31.05 -8.62 -20.04
C GLY A 152 32.48 -8.85 -19.56
N GLU A 153 33.20 -7.78 -19.19
CA GLU A 153 34.55 -7.89 -18.61
C GLU A 153 34.50 -8.48 -17.20
N ALA A 154 33.48 -8.09 -16.41
CA ALA A 154 33.25 -8.68 -15.09
C ALA A 154 33.00 -10.19 -15.18
N ARG A 155 32.21 -10.65 -16.17
CA ARG A 155 31.98 -12.07 -16.43
C ARG A 155 33.27 -12.80 -16.81
N ARG A 156 34.10 -12.22 -17.68
CA ARG A 156 35.39 -12.82 -18.07
C ARG A 156 36.34 -12.96 -16.88
N VAL A 157 36.41 -11.95 -16.02
CA VAL A 157 37.21 -12.04 -14.79
C VAL A 157 36.68 -13.14 -13.88
N PHE A 158 35.35 -13.26 -13.77
CA PHE A 158 34.71 -14.33 -13.02
C PHE A 158 35.07 -15.71 -13.60
N GLU A 159 34.93 -15.93 -14.91
CA GLU A 159 35.24 -17.23 -15.55
C GLU A 159 36.73 -17.63 -15.44
N VAL A 160 37.64 -16.66 -15.39
CA VAL A 160 39.09 -16.91 -15.29
C VAL A 160 39.55 -17.14 -13.83
N ALA A 161 38.73 -16.75 -12.83
CA ALA A 161 39.05 -16.94 -11.43
C ALA A 161 39.08 -18.44 -11.07
N VAL A 162 40.06 -18.84 -10.26
CA VAL A 162 40.27 -20.26 -9.89
C VAL A 162 39.18 -20.76 -8.93
N GLU A 163 38.69 -19.87 -8.06
CA GLU A 163 37.65 -20.14 -7.09
C GLU A 163 36.67 -18.96 -7.03
N HIS A 164 35.42 -19.27 -6.70
CA HIS A 164 34.35 -18.30 -6.53
C HIS A 164 33.78 -18.45 -5.13
N ASP A 165 33.89 -17.38 -4.34
CA ASP A 165 33.20 -17.28 -3.05
C ASP A 165 31.86 -16.56 -3.22
N ASP A 166 31.08 -16.47 -2.14
CA ASP A 166 29.78 -15.79 -2.18
C ASP A 166 29.92 -14.33 -2.64
N VAL A 167 31.05 -13.67 -2.35
CA VAL A 167 31.31 -12.29 -2.77
C VAL A 167 31.53 -12.20 -4.29
N SER A 168 32.18 -13.20 -4.91
CA SER A 168 32.34 -13.30 -6.37
C SER A 168 31.00 -13.33 -7.09
N TRP A 169 30.12 -14.25 -6.66
CA TRP A 169 28.79 -14.44 -7.24
C TRP A 169 27.91 -13.20 -7.03
N ASN A 170 27.89 -12.65 -5.82
CA ASN A 170 27.08 -11.48 -5.48
C ASN A 170 27.50 -10.24 -6.28
N SER A 171 28.81 -10.06 -6.48
CA SER A 171 29.34 -8.94 -7.26
C SER A 171 28.94 -9.05 -8.73
N LEU A 172 28.93 -10.26 -9.30
CA LEU A 172 28.53 -10.50 -10.68
C LEU A 172 27.02 -10.33 -10.89
N ILE A 173 26.20 -10.95 -10.03
CA ILE A 173 24.73 -10.84 -10.07
C ILE A 173 24.27 -9.39 -9.93
N SER A 174 24.82 -8.66 -8.95
CA SER A 174 24.53 -7.23 -8.77
C SER A 174 24.90 -6.42 -10.01
N GLY A 175 25.97 -6.82 -10.70
CA GLY A 175 26.38 -6.22 -11.97
C GLY A 175 25.36 -6.42 -13.10
N TYR A 176 24.85 -7.63 -13.28
CA TYR A 176 23.84 -7.92 -14.31
C TYR A 176 22.52 -7.21 -14.05
N VAL A 177 22.09 -7.16 -12.79
CA VAL A 177 20.90 -6.41 -12.39
C VAL A 177 21.05 -4.92 -12.74
N ARG A 178 22.17 -4.29 -12.37
CA ARG A 178 22.43 -2.89 -12.69
C ARG A 178 22.51 -2.62 -14.19
N ALA A 179 22.89 -3.63 -14.97
CA ALA A 179 22.93 -3.56 -16.42
C ALA A 179 21.58 -3.89 -17.11
N GLY A 180 20.53 -4.25 -16.34
CA GLY A 180 19.23 -4.67 -16.87
C GLY A 180 19.26 -6.00 -17.65
N GLN A 181 20.32 -6.80 -17.47
CA GLN A 181 20.54 -8.05 -18.21
C GLN A 181 20.04 -9.25 -17.43
N TYR A 182 18.72 -9.33 -17.26
CA TYR A 182 18.07 -10.33 -16.40
C TYR A 182 18.23 -11.77 -16.90
N GLN A 183 18.25 -12.02 -18.21
CA GLN A 183 18.43 -13.37 -18.75
C GLN A 183 19.81 -13.96 -18.42
N GLU A 184 20.86 -13.16 -18.53
CA GLU A 184 22.21 -13.58 -18.17
C GLU A 184 22.41 -13.61 -16.65
N MET A 185 21.72 -12.75 -15.90
CA MET A 185 21.63 -12.89 -14.46
C MET A 185 21.09 -14.27 -14.10
N LEU A 186 19.97 -14.71 -14.70
CA LEU A 186 19.36 -16.01 -14.47
C LEU A 186 20.25 -17.18 -14.92
N SER A 187 21.00 -17.03 -16.01
CA SER A 187 21.96 -18.04 -16.48
C SER A 187 23.09 -18.26 -15.46
N VAL A 188 23.69 -17.17 -14.98
CA VAL A 188 24.73 -17.20 -13.94
C VAL A 188 24.18 -17.66 -12.60
N PHE A 189 22.94 -17.29 -12.28
CA PHE A 189 22.23 -17.73 -11.09
C PHE A 189 21.99 -19.25 -11.09
N GLY A 190 21.65 -19.85 -12.24
CA GLY A 190 21.48 -21.30 -12.39
C GLY A 190 22.77 -22.12 -12.18
N LEU A 191 23.93 -21.51 -12.41
CA LEU A 191 25.25 -22.10 -12.22
C LEU A 191 25.71 -22.09 -10.74
N MET A 192 25.12 -21.24 -9.90
CA MET A 192 25.49 -21.13 -8.48
C MET A 192 25.07 -22.40 -7.71
N ARG A 193 26.06 -23.18 -7.25
CA ARG A 193 25.85 -24.50 -6.59
C ARG A 193 25.55 -24.41 -5.08
N ARG A 194 25.52 -23.22 -4.45
CA ARG A 194 25.25 -23.03 -3.00
C ARG A 194 24.19 -21.94 -2.75
N ARG A 195 23.20 -22.26 -1.91
CA ARG A 195 21.84 -21.69 -1.93
C ARG A 195 21.54 -20.59 -0.90
N GLU A 196 22.48 -20.19 -0.05
CA GLU A 196 22.12 -19.50 1.22
C GLU A 196 22.43 -17.99 1.26
N ALA A 197 23.38 -17.48 0.45
CA ALA A 197 23.79 -16.07 0.49
C ALA A 197 22.98 -15.13 -0.43
N VAL A 198 22.06 -15.69 -1.22
CA VAL A 198 21.52 -15.07 -2.44
C VAL A 198 20.29 -14.20 -2.16
N HIS A 199 19.39 -14.63 -1.27
CA HIS A 199 18.18 -13.88 -0.91
C HIS A 199 18.50 -12.58 -0.17
N GLY A 200 19.47 -12.61 0.75
CA GLY A 200 19.95 -11.41 1.43
C GLY A 200 20.56 -10.35 0.51
N CYS A 201 21.00 -10.72 -0.70
CA CYS A 201 21.56 -9.80 -1.67
C CYS A 201 20.52 -9.11 -2.55
N VAL A 202 19.41 -9.80 -2.86
CA VAL A 202 18.27 -9.23 -3.60
C VAL A 202 17.51 -8.21 -2.74
N VAL A 203 17.29 -8.54 -1.46
CA VAL A 203 16.68 -7.64 -0.48
C VAL A 203 17.58 -6.42 -0.21
N LYS A 204 18.89 -6.62 -0.04
CA LYS A 204 19.85 -5.52 0.18
C LYS A 204 20.05 -4.61 -1.04
N ALA A 205 19.70 -5.09 -2.24
CA ALA A 205 19.68 -4.30 -3.46
C ALA A 205 18.34 -3.57 -3.69
N GLY A 206 17.33 -3.76 -2.82
CA GLY A 206 16.00 -3.12 -2.90
C GLY A 206 15.10 -3.66 -4.02
N LEU A 207 15.30 -4.92 -4.41
CA LEU A 207 14.65 -5.52 -5.58
C LEU A 207 13.55 -6.54 -5.21
N ASP A 208 13.17 -6.59 -3.93
CA ASP A 208 12.02 -7.34 -3.40
C ASP A 208 10.67 -6.86 -3.95
N SER A 209 10.65 -5.68 -4.58
CA SER A 209 9.49 -5.11 -5.26
C SER A 209 9.34 -5.53 -6.73
N ASP A 210 10.35 -6.19 -7.32
CA ASP A 210 10.33 -6.60 -8.72
C ASP A 210 9.66 -7.98 -8.88
N VAL A 211 8.44 -7.96 -9.43
CA VAL A 211 7.59 -9.15 -9.66
C VAL A 211 8.31 -10.21 -10.52
N PHE A 212 9.15 -9.80 -11.47
CA PHE A 212 9.86 -10.72 -12.36
C PHE A 212 11.02 -11.42 -11.63
N LEU A 213 11.70 -10.70 -10.75
CA LEU A 213 12.80 -11.25 -9.96
C LEU A 213 12.28 -12.20 -8.87
N ALA A 214 11.16 -11.84 -8.21
CA ALA A 214 10.47 -12.71 -7.27
C ALA A 214 10.06 -14.03 -7.94
N SER A 215 9.36 -13.96 -9.08
CA SER A 215 8.95 -15.11 -9.89
C SER A 215 10.12 -16.04 -10.25
N ALA A 216 11.22 -15.49 -10.75
CA ALA A 216 12.38 -16.28 -11.16
C ALA A 216 13.15 -16.91 -9.99
N MET A 217 13.15 -16.28 -8.82
CA MET A 217 13.71 -16.86 -7.59
C MET A 217 12.90 -18.08 -7.12
N ILE A 218 11.57 -18.01 -7.22
CA ILE A 218 10.67 -19.07 -6.77
C ILE A 218 10.67 -20.24 -7.75
N ASP A 219 10.69 -19.98 -9.06
CA ASP A 219 10.88 -20.97 -10.11
C ASP A 219 12.21 -21.73 -9.93
N MET A 220 13.28 -21.03 -9.51
CA MET A 220 14.56 -21.66 -9.17
C MET A 220 14.47 -22.56 -7.92
N TYR A 221 13.82 -22.10 -6.85
CA TYR A 221 13.63 -22.92 -5.64
C TYR A 221 12.77 -24.17 -5.94
N ALA A 222 11.75 -24.03 -6.78
CA ALA A 222 10.87 -25.10 -7.23
C ALA A 222 11.58 -26.10 -8.17
N LYS A 223 12.32 -25.62 -9.19
CA LYS A 223 12.94 -26.45 -10.24
C LYS A 223 14.09 -27.34 -9.77
N LYS A 224 14.71 -27.08 -8.62
CA LYS A 224 15.79 -27.94 -8.09
C LYS A 224 15.43 -28.75 -6.84
N GLY A 225 14.16 -29.04 -6.56
CA GLY A 225 13.73 -30.10 -5.63
C GLY A 225 14.27 -30.07 -4.19
N VAL A 226 14.85 -28.95 -3.72
CA VAL A 226 15.42 -28.86 -2.37
C VAL A 226 14.40 -28.44 -1.33
N LEU A 227 13.21 -28.00 -1.72
CA LEU A 227 12.09 -27.97 -0.77
C LEU A 227 11.53 -29.37 -0.49
N GLY A 228 11.68 -30.32 -1.43
CA GLY A 228 11.36 -31.73 -1.20
C GLY A 228 12.39 -32.46 -0.32
N ASN A 229 13.69 -32.20 -0.55
CA ASN A 229 14.77 -32.83 0.22
C ASN A 229 15.07 -32.16 1.58
N ALA A 230 14.58 -30.95 1.83
CA ALA A 230 14.55 -30.39 3.18
C ALA A 230 13.49 -31.08 4.06
N VAL A 231 12.43 -31.62 3.46
CA VAL A 231 11.29 -32.24 4.18
C VAL A 231 11.47 -33.75 4.38
N LEU A 232 12.23 -34.44 3.53
CA LEU A 232 12.55 -35.87 3.69
C LEU A 232 13.53 -36.19 4.83
N PHE A 233 14.09 -35.18 5.51
CA PHE A 233 14.93 -35.36 6.70
C PHE A 233 14.24 -34.99 8.03
N SER A 234 12.91 -34.80 8.02
CA SER A 234 12.15 -34.42 9.24
C SER A 234 11.87 -35.57 10.21
N SER A 235 12.11 -36.84 9.84
CA SER A 235 11.90 -37.98 10.75
C SER A 235 13.17 -38.55 11.38
N GLN A 236 14.38 -38.13 10.99
CA GLN A 236 15.59 -38.85 11.41
C GLN A 236 16.88 -38.07 11.72
N CYS A 237 16.91 -36.73 11.77
CA CYS A 237 18.18 -36.03 12.06
C CYS A 237 18.12 -35.04 13.23
N LYS A 238 18.71 -35.47 14.33
CA LYS A 238 19.00 -34.74 15.58
C LYS A 238 20.08 -33.64 15.45
N ASN A 239 20.36 -33.09 14.26
CA ASN A 239 21.47 -32.13 14.07
C ASN A 239 21.03 -30.75 13.53
N ARG A 240 21.03 -29.82 14.49
CA ARG A 240 20.65 -28.40 14.53
C ARG A 240 21.50 -27.41 13.68
N MET A 241 22.15 -27.81 12.58
CA MET A 241 23.25 -26.98 12.00
C MET A 241 22.94 -26.10 10.79
N CYS A 242 21.93 -26.36 9.96
CA CYS A 242 21.74 -25.57 8.72
C CYS A 242 21.10 -24.18 8.93
N PHE A 243 20.34 -23.98 10.01
CA PHE A 243 19.74 -22.68 10.33
C PHE A 243 20.59 -21.81 11.28
N ARG A 244 21.71 -22.33 11.80
CA ARG A 244 22.57 -21.58 12.74
C ARG A 244 23.39 -20.46 12.08
N SER A 245 23.53 -20.43 10.76
CA SER A 245 24.27 -19.35 10.06
C SER A 245 23.37 -18.28 9.43
N LEU A 246 22.04 -18.40 9.50
CA LEU A 246 21.09 -17.31 9.20
C LEU A 246 21.04 -16.31 10.37
N HIS A 247 22.21 -15.86 10.81
CA HIS A 247 22.42 -15.00 11.98
C HIS A 247 22.04 -13.53 11.71
N LYS A 248 20.89 -13.31 11.07
CA LYS A 248 20.09 -12.09 11.15
C LYS A 248 18.64 -12.44 10.82
N GLU A 249 17.90 -12.67 11.89
CA GLU A 249 16.45 -12.83 11.96
C GLU A 249 15.77 -11.62 11.29
N ASP A 250 15.29 -11.77 10.07
CA ASP A 250 14.40 -10.76 9.48
C ASP A 250 13.10 -11.43 9.02
N ILE A 251 12.00 -11.02 9.64
CA ILE A 251 10.64 -11.45 9.30
C ILE A 251 10.36 -11.19 7.81
N VAL A 252 10.94 -10.13 7.25
CA VAL A 252 10.80 -9.76 5.83
C VAL A 252 11.22 -10.90 4.89
N THR A 253 12.27 -11.65 5.23
CA THR A 253 12.74 -12.78 4.40
C THR A 253 11.69 -13.90 4.35
N TRP A 254 11.07 -14.20 5.49
CA TRP A 254 10.02 -15.21 5.57
C TRP A 254 8.74 -14.74 4.87
N THR A 255 8.36 -13.47 5.04
CA THR A 255 7.23 -12.85 4.35
C THR A 255 7.38 -12.98 2.83
N SER A 256 8.57 -12.66 2.29
CA SER A 256 8.85 -12.75 0.86
C SER A 256 8.78 -14.18 0.33
N LEU A 257 9.32 -15.16 1.07
CA LEU A 257 9.26 -16.57 0.67
C LEU A 257 7.81 -17.09 0.63
N ILE A 258 7.02 -16.78 1.66
CA ILE A 258 5.62 -17.20 1.76
C ILE A 258 4.78 -16.53 0.68
N SER A 259 4.86 -15.21 0.53
CA SER A 259 4.14 -14.46 -0.51
C SER A 259 4.50 -14.95 -1.91
N GLY A 260 5.79 -15.22 -2.15
CA GLY A 260 6.25 -15.81 -3.39
C GLY A 260 5.64 -17.18 -3.70
N CYS A 261 5.56 -18.06 -2.70
CA CYS A 261 4.90 -19.36 -2.88
C CYS A 261 3.43 -19.19 -3.29
N VAL A 262 2.72 -18.25 -2.66
CA VAL A 262 1.31 -17.95 -2.96
C VAL A 262 1.14 -17.40 -4.37
N GLN A 263 2.01 -16.48 -4.82
CA GLN A 263 1.96 -15.90 -6.16
C GLN A 263 2.19 -16.94 -7.28
N ASN A 264 2.92 -18.02 -7.00
CA ASN A 264 3.16 -19.11 -7.94
C ASN A 264 2.24 -20.32 -7.71
N GLU A 265 1.11 -20.12 -7.01
CA GLU A 265 0.10 -21.14 -6.75
C GLU A 265 0.60 -22.36 -5.95
N ARG A 266 1.73 -22.23 -5.24
CA ARG A 266 2.33 -23.26 -4.38
C ARG A 266 1.83 -23.12 -2.94
N PHE A 267 0.51 -23.16 -2.77
CA PHE A 267 -0.16 -22.82 -1.51
C PHE A 267 0.19 -23.75 -0.34
N GLU A 268 0.32 -25.06 -0.57
CA GLU A 268 0.70 -26.03 0.48
C GLU A 268 2.08 -25.75 1.06
N GLU A 269 3.00 -25.27 0.23
CA GLU A 269 4.35 -24.91 0.67
C GLU A 269 4.36 -23.61 1.46
N ALA A 270 3.53 -22.63 1.06
CA ALA A 270 3.33 -21.40 1.82
C ALA A 270 2.86 -21.70 3.27
N LEU A 271 1.91 -22.65 3.43
CA LEU A 271 1.46 -23.10 4.76
C LEU A 271 2.57 -23.80 5.56
N ARG A 272 3.38 -24.66 4.90
CA ARG A 272 4.53 -25.32 5.55
C ARG A 272 5.56 -24.31 6.05
N LEU A 273 5.96 -23.34 5.21
CA LEU A 273 6.90 -22.28 5.59
C LEU A 273 6.36 -21.41 6.74
N PHE A 274 5.05 -21.15 6.75
CA PHE A 274 4.42 -20.43 7.85
C PHE A 274 4.47 -21.21 9.17
N GLN A 275 4.25 -22.52 9.13
CA GLN A 275 4.38 -23.36 10.31
C GLN A 275 5.83 -23.35 10.85
N GLU A 276 6.82 -23.43 9.97
CA GLU A 276 8.24 -23.33 10.34
C GLU A 276 8.56 -21.97 10.99
N LEU A 277 8.10 -20.87 10.40
CA LEU A 277 8.24 -19.51 10.96
C LEU A 277 7.74 -19.45 12.41
N LEU A 278 6.57 -20.01 12.69
CA LEU A 278 6.02 -20.09 14.04
C LEU A 278 6.85 -20.99 14.96
N CYS A 279 7.36 -22.12 14.47
CA CYS A 279 8.25 -23.02 15.23
C CYS A 279 9.58 -22.35 15.61
N TYR A 280 10.07 -21.40 14.81
CA TYR A 280 11.24 -20.58 15.13
C TYR A 280 10.96 -19.49 16.17
N GLY A 281 9.70 -19.31 16.58
CA GLY A 281 9.31 -18.29 17.55
C GLY A 281 9.29 -16.87 16.99
N LEU A 282 9.42 -16.71 15.68
CA LEU A 282 9.25 -15.41 15.02
C LEU A 282 7.77 -15.03 15.03
N LYS A 283 7.49 -13.74 15.21
CA LYS A 283 6.12 -13.21 15.16
C LYS A 283 5.81 -12.81 13.72
N PRO A 284 4.81 -13.43 13.07
CA PRO A 284 4.37 -13.02 11.75
C PRO A 284 3.94 -11.55 11.74
N ASP A 285 4.27 -10.86 10.65
CA ASP A 285 3.71 -9.54 10.37
C ASP A 285 2.35 -9.65 9.65
N LEU A 286 1.68 -8.51 9.46
CA LEU A 286 0.38 -8.43 8.78
C LEU A 286 0.43 -8.99 7.35
N PHE A 287 1.53 -8.77 6.63
CA PHE A 287 1.69 -9.20 5.24
C PHE A 287 1.87 -10.72 5.12
N THR A 288 2.61 -11.32 6.05
CA THR A 288 2.74 -12.77 6.17
C THR A 288 1.37 -13.39 6.38
N ILE A 289 0.63 -12.91 7.40
CA ILE A 289 -0.70 -13.45 7.73
C ILE A 289 -1.66 -13.31 6.55
N SER A 290 -1.67 -12.17 5.87
CA SER A 290 -2.53 -11.94 4.69
C SER A 290 -2.18 -12.89 3.54
N SER A 291 -0.89 -13.12 3.29
CA SER A 291 -0.42 -14.06 2.25
C SER A 291 -0.85 -15.49 2.56
N VAL A 292 -0.69 -15.93 3.81
CA VAL A 292 -1.09 -17.27 4.25
C VAL A 292 -2.61 -17.44 4.20
N MET A 293 -3.39 -16.41 4.53
CA MET A 293 -4.84 -16.43 4.34
C MET A 293 -5.24 -16.61 2.87
N ASN A 294 -4.52 -15.99 1.93
CA ASN A 294 -4.74 -16.22 0.50
C ASN A 294 -4.41 -17.67 0.08
N ALA A 295 -3.36 -18.26 0.67
CA ALA A 295 -3.06 -19.68 0.49
C ALA A 295 -4.21 -20.57 1.00
N CYS A 296 -4.77 -20.25 2.18
CA CYS A 296 -5.92 -20.96 2.74
C CYS A 296 -7.17 -20.82 1.86
N ALA A 297 -7.43 -19.62 1.35
CA ALA A 297 -8.53 -19.33 0.42
C ALA A 297 -8.43 -20.20 -0.84
N SER A 298 -7.24 -20.27 -1.42
CA SER A 298 -6.99 -21.01 -2.67
C SER A 298 -7.04 -22.53 -2.50
N LEU A 299 -6.72 -23.03 -1.30
CA LEU A 299 -6.84 -24.43 -0.93
C LEU A 299 -8.22 -24.81 -0.36
N ALA A 300 -9.12 -23.84 -0.19
CA ALA A 300 -10.43 -24.02 0.47
C ALA A 300 -10.34 -24.68 1.87
N VAL A 301 -9.34 -24.31 2.67
CA VAL A 301 -9.10 -24.86 4.02
C VAL A 301 -9.55 -23.91 5.13
N ALA A 302 -10.88 -23.72 5.26
CA ALA A 302 -11.51 -22.79 6.23
C ALA A 302 -10.96 -22.93 7.66
N ARG A 303 -10.84 -24.17 8.17
CA ARG A 303 -10.37 -24.45 9.53
C ARG A 303 -8.96 -23.92 9.82
N ILE A 304 -8.06 -23.94 8.83
CA ILE A 304 -6.71 -23.38 8.98
C ILE A 304 -6.80 -21.85 8.94
N GLY A 305 -7.64 -21.30 8.05
CA GLY A 305 -7.93 -19.86 7.99
C GLY A 305 -8.45 -19.29 9.31
N GLU A 306 -9.37 -19.98 9.99
CA GLU A 306 -9.88 -19.60 11.32
C GLU A 306 -8.79 -19.55 12.40
N GLN A 307 -7.86 -20.51 12.38
CA GLN A 307 -6.71 -20.53 13.29
C GLN A 307 -5.79 -19.33 13.04
N ILE A 308 -5.54 -19.02 11.78
CA ILE A 308 -4.72 -17.87 11.37
C ILE A 308 -5.42 -16.55 11.75
N GLN A 309 -6.75 -16.45 11.60
CA GLN A 309 -7.53 -15.31 12.06
C GLN A 309 -7.39 -15.13 13.58
N SER A 310 -7.52 -16.22 14.33
CA SER A 310 -7.36 -16.20 15.79
C SER A 310 -5.96 -15.71 16.19
N LEU A 311 -4.92 -16.12 15.46
CA LEU A 311 -3.56 -15.62 15.64
C LEU A 311 -3.45 -14.12 15.29
N ALA A 312 -4.11 -13.66 14.22
CA ALA A 312 -4.13 -12.26 13.84
C ALA A 312 -4.81 -11.36 14.89
N ILE A 313 -5.92 -11.83 15.47
CA ILE A 313 -6.61 -11.16 16.57
C ILE A 313 -5.69 -11.04 17.80
N LYS A 314 -5.06 -12.15 18.20
CA LYS A 314 -4.09 -12.17 19.32
C LYS A 314 -2.88 -11.26 19.09
N SER A 315 -2.50 -11.06 17.83
CA SER A 315 -1.41 -10.17 17.44
C SER A 315 -1.84 -8.71 17.30
N GLY A 316 -3.13 -8.40 17.50
CA GLY A 316 -3.67 -7.04 17.45
C GLY A 316 -3.93 -6.51 16.03
N PHE A 317 -3.90 -7.39 15.01
CA PHE A 317 -4.09 -7.01 13.61
C PHE A 317 -5.56 -6.86 13.17
N HIS A 318 -6.51 -7.27 14.01
CA HIS A 318 -7.95 -7.23 13.71
C HIS A 318 -8.49 -5.83 13.31
N ARG A 319 -7.85 -4.77 13.81
CA ARG A 319 -8.18 -3.37 13.55
C ARG A 319 -7.84 -2.91 12.13
N PHE A 320 -6.93 -3.60 11.43
CA PHE A 320 -6.49 -3.18 10.10
C PHE A 320 -7.44 -3.69 9.03
N THR A 321 -7.90 -2.80 8.14
CA THR A 321 -8.80 -3.13 7.03
C THR A 321 -8.25 -4.23 6.12
N ILE A 322 -6.93 -4.25 5.87
CA ILE A 322 -6.25 -5.30 5.08
C ILE A 322 -6.50 -6.70 5.67
N MET A 323 -6.50 -6.81 7.00
CA MET A 323 -6.78 -8.08 7.69
C MET A 323 -8.25 -8.48 7.51
N GLY A 324 -9.17 -7.51 7.63
CA GLY A 324 -10.59 -7.74 7.34
C GLY A 324 -10.81 -8.25 5.91
N ASN A 325 -10.21 -7.58 4.93
CA ASN A 325 -10.30 -7.95 3.51
C ASN A 325 -9.76 -9.37 3.24
N SER A 326 -8.62 -9.73 3.85
CA SER A 326 -8.03 -11.07 3.71
C SER A 326 -8.93 -12.15 4.32
N CYS A 327 -9.57 -11.88 5.47
CA CYS A 327 -10.55 -12.77 6.08
C CYS A 327 -11.78 -12.97 5.18
N ILE A 328 -12.37 -11.88 4.67
CA ILE A 328 -13.54 -11.93 3.79
C ILE A 328 -13.21 -12.80 2.56
N HIS A 329 -12.07 -12.55 1.92
CA HIS A 329 -11.64 -13.34 0.76
C HIS A 329 -11.46 -14.83 1.09
N MET A 330 -10.87 -15.14 2.25
CA MET A 330 -10.65 -16.53 2.68
C MET A 330 -11.95 -17.28 2.92
N TYR A 331 -12.89 -16.68 3.66
CA TYR A 331 -14.19 -17.29 3.93
C TYR A 331 -15.02 -17.42 2.65
N ALA A 332 -15.08 -16.37 1.83
CA ALA A 332 -15.76 -16.39 0.55
C ALA A 332 -15.26 -17.54 -0.34
N ARG A 333 -13.94 -17.68 -0.53
CA ARG A 333 -13.38 -18.77 -1.35
C ARG A 333 -13.55 -20.16 -0.75
N SER A 334 -13.70 -20.26 0.56
CA SER A 334 -13.92 -21.53 1.25
C SER A 334 -15.39 -21.95 1.27
N GLY A 335 -16.30 -21.13 0.73
CA GLY A 335 -17.73 -21.41 0.68
C GLY A 335 -18.55 -20.92 1.88
N ASP A 336 -17.90 -20.28 2.86
CA ASP A 336 -18.58 -19.76 4.06
C ASP A 336 -18.91 -18.27 3.90
N VAL A 337 -19.96 -18.00 3.12
CA VAL A 337 -20.39 -16.63 2.82
C VAL A 337 -20.87 -15.92 4.08
N ASP A 338 -21.52 -16.63 4.99
CA ASP A 338 -22.06 -16.06 6.23
C ASP A 338 -20.92 -15.54 7.13
N ALA A 339 -19.83 -16.30 7.28
CA ALA A 339 -18.64 -15.85 8.01
C ALA A 339 -17.98 -14.64 7.32
N ALA A 340 -17.96 -14.60 5.98
CA ALA A 340 -17.44 -13.46 5.23
C ALA A 340 -18.28 -12.19 5.48
N THR A 341 -19.61 -12.29 5.43
CA THR A 341 -20.54 -11.18 5.66
C THR A 341 -20.49 -10.71 7.11
N GLN A 342 -20.46 -11.63 8.07
CA GLN A 342 -20.29 -11.30 9.49
C GLN A 342 -18.98 -10.52 9.72
N ARG A 343 -17.88 -10.99 9.12
CA ARG A 343 -16.59 -10.31 9.25
C ARG A 343 -16.63 -8.88 8.73
N PHE A 344 -17.32 -8.66 7.61
CA PHE A 344 -17.51 -7.34 7.01
C PHE A 344 -18.32 -6.39 7.91
N LEU A 345 -19.40 -6.90 8.54
CA LEU A 345 -20.21 -6.14 9.48
C LEU A 345 -19.41 -5.73 10.73
N GLU A 346 -18.48 -6.56 11.19
CA GLU A 346 -17.60 -6.27 12.34
C GLU A 346 -16.46 -5.27 12.05
N MET A 347 -16.22 -4.90 10.78
CA MET A 347 -15.15 -3.95 10.44
C MET A 347 -15.51 -2.51 10.84
N GLU A 348 -14.61 -1.84 11.58
CA GLU A 348 -14.72 -0.42 11.94
C GLU A 348 -14.61 0.51 10.72
N SER A 349 -13.76 0.14 9.75
CA SER A 349 -13.53 0.90 8.52
C SER A 349 -13.52 -0.04 7.31
N ARG A 350 -14.38 0.27 6.33
CA ARG A 350 -14.61 -0.51 5.12
C ARG A 350 -14.19 0.32 3.91
N ASP A 351 -13.21 -0.16 3.17
CA ASP A 351 -12.74 0.43 1.93
C ASP A 351 -13.43 -0.21 0.72
N VAL A 352 -13.15 0.32 -0.48
CA VAL A 352 -13.69 -0.22 -1.75
C VAL A 352 -13.45 -1.72 -1.84
N VAL A 353 -12.26 -2.21 -1.45
CA VAL A 353 -11.90 -3.64 -1.49
C VAL A 353 -12.78 -4.47 -0.56
N SER A 354 -13.10 -3.97 0.64
CA SER A 354 -14.01 -4.62 1.59
C SER A 354 -15.39 -4.86 0.97
N TRP A 355 -15.94 -3.81 0.34
CA TRP A 355 -17.25 -3.85 -0.32
C TRP A 355 -17.24 -4.76 -1.55
N SER A 356 -16.26 -4.60 -2.44
CA SER A 356 -16.12 -5.43 -3.65
C SER A 356 -16.00 -6.92 -3.29
N ALA A 357 -15.28 -7.25 -2.21
CA ALA A 357 -15.06 -8.62 -1.78
C ALA A 357 -16.36 -9.30 -1.29
N VAL A 358 -17.17 -8.63 -0.47
CA VAL A 358 -18.47 -9.18 -0.03
C VAL A 358 -19.46 -9.27 -1.18
N ILE A 359 -19.53 -8.26 -2.05
CA ILE A 359 -20.41 -8.29 -3.24
C ILE A 359 -20.06 -9.48 -4.12
N SER A 360 -18.77 -9.68 -4.40
CA SER A 360 -18.30 -10.83 -5.19
C SER A 360 -18.56 -12.15 -4.49
N SER A 361 -18.44 -12.21 -3.15
CA SER A 361 -18.77 -13.39 -2.35
C SER A 361 -20.23 -13.80 -2.54
N HIS A 362 -21.17 -12.87 -2.34
CA HIS A 362 -22.59 -13.12 -2.53
C HIS A 362 -22.92 -13.53 -3.98
N ALA A 363 -22.32 -12.86 -4.96
CA ALA A 363 -22.54 -13.16 -6.37
C ALA A 363 -22.08 -14.58 -6.76
N GLN A 364 -20.87 -14.97 -6.35
CA GLN A 364 -20.29 -16.29 -6.66
C GLN A 364 -21.07 -17.45 -6.05
N HIS A 365 -21.79 -17.21 -4.96
CA HIS A 365 -22.55 -18.24 -4.23
C HIS A 365 -24.06 -18.19 -4.52
N GLY A 366 -24.49 -17.43 -5.54
CA GLY A 366 -25.89 -17.39 -5.98
C GLY A 366 -26.80 -16.51 -5.12
N SER A 367 -26.27 -15.77 -4.15
CA SER A 367 -27.02 -14.79 -3.35
C SER A 367 -27.09 -13.44 -4.06
N ALA A 368 -27.62 -13.42 -5.28
CA ALA A 368 -27.64 -12.23 -6.14
C ALA A 368 -28.33 -11.02 -5.49
N ARG A 369 -29.41 -11.26 -4.74
CA ARG A 369 -30.15 -10.22 -4.02
C ARG A 369 -29.30 -9.54 -2.94
N ASP A 370 -28.51 -10.32 -2.21
CA ASP A 370 -27.65 -9.80 -1.14
C ASP A 370 -26.46 -9.04 -1.73
N ALA A 371 -25.92 -9.50 -2.87
CA ALA A 371 -24.89 -8.76 -3.61
C ALA A 371 -25.39 -7.38 -4.06
N LEU A 372 -26.62 -7.30 -4.59
CA LEU A 372 -27.24 -6.05 -5.02
C LEU A 372 -27.57 -5.12 -3.86
N ASN A 373 -28.14 -5.66 -2.77
CA ASN A 373 -28.38 -4.88 -1.56
C ASN A 373 -27.07 -4.27 -1.02
N THR A 374 -26.01 -5.09 -0.96
CA THR A 374 -24.67 -4.62 -0.52
C THR A 374 -24.10 -3.57 -1.47
N PHE A 375 -24.34 -3.68 -2.78
CA PHE A 375 -23.95 -2.64 -3.74
C PHE A 375 -24.69 -1.32 -3.53
N TYR A 376 -26.00 -1.36 -3.27
CA TYR A 376 -26.75 -0.15 -2.93
C TYR A 376 -26.27 0.47 -1.61
N ASP A 377 -25.99 -0.36 -0.59
CA ASP A 377 -25.41 0.10 0.67
C ASP A 377 -24.03 0.78 0.46
N MET A 378 -23.21 0.26 -0.45
CA MET A 378 -21.93 0.86 -0.85
C MET A 378 -22.12 2.25 -1.47
N MET A 379 -23.09 2.37 -2.39
CA MET A 379 -23.45 3.63 -3.05
C MET A 379 -23.98 4.67 -2.07
N ASP A 380 -24.79 4.22 -1.11
CA ASP A 380 -25.36 5.06 -0.07
C ASP A 380 -24.32 5.55 0.94
N ALA A 381 -23.34 4.68 1.25
CA ALA A 381 -22.14 5.04 2.01
C ALA A 381 -21.22 6.00 1.26
N LYS A 382 -21.55 6.38 0.01
CA LYS A 382 -20.76 7.24 -0.88
C LYS A 382 -19.36 6.68 -1.17
N VAL A 383 -19.21 5.36 -1.10
CA VAL A 383 -18.00 4.68 -1.50
C VAL A 383 -18.09 4.44 -3.00
N VAL A 384 -17.17 5.04 -3.77
CA VAL A 384 -17.18 4.93 -5.23
C VAL A 384 -16.84 3.50 -5.63
N PRO A 385 -17.76 2.78 -6.33
CA PRO A 385 -17.47 1.45 -6.85
C PRO A 385 -16.33 1.48 -7.87
N ASN A 386 -15.56 0.38 -7.93
CA ASN A 386 -14.52 0.18 -8.94
C ASN A 386 -14.92 -0.93 -9.93
N GLU A 387 -14.06 -1.17 -10.91
CA GLU A 387 -14.25 -2.22 -11.92
C GLU A 387 -14.55 -3.60 -11.32
N ILE A 388 -13.87 -3.96 -10.21
CA ILE A 388 -14.07 -5.23 -9.51
C ILE A 388 -15.47 -5.31 -8.90
N THR A 389 -15.97 -4.22 -8.32
CA THR A 389 -17.35 -4.16 -7.80
C THR A 389 -18.37 -4.42 -8.90
N PHE A 390 -18.22 -3.75 -10.06
CA PHE A 390 -19.15 -3.93 -11.17
C PHE A 390 -19.10 -5.34 -11.74
N LEU A 391 -17.91 -5.93 -11.89
CA LEU A 391 -17.76 -7.34 -12.27
C LEU A 391 -18.46 -8.29 -11.29
N GLY A 392 -18.32 -8.04 -9.99
CA GLY A 392 -19.00 -8.81 -8.95
C GLY A 392 -20.53 -8.76 -9.09
N VAL A 393 -21.11 -7.59 -9.33
CA VAL A 393 -22.57 -7.45 -9.52
C VAL A 393 -23.02 -8.09 -10.84
N LEU A 394 -22.30 -7.91 -11.94
CA LEU A 394 -22.62 -8.51 -13.24
C LEU A 394 -22.54 -10.05 -13.23
N ALA A 395 -21.69 -10.63 -12.37
CA ALA A 395 -21.64 -12.09 -12.20
C ALA A 395 -22.98 -12.67 -11.69
N CYS A 396 -23.82 -11.87 -11.02
CA CYS A 396 -25.16 -12.28 -10.60
C CYS A 396 -26.08 -12.58 -11.81
N SER A 397 -25.83 -11.97 -12.97
CA SER A 397 -26.62 -12.16 -14.19
C SER A 397 -26.36 -13.53 -14.83
N HIS A 398 -25.13 -14.06 -14.73
CA HIS A 398 -24.79 -15.39 -15.25
C HIS A 398 -25.42 -16.53 -14.45
N GLY A 399 -25.85 -16.28 -13.20
CA GLY A 399 -26.57 -17.24 -12.37
C GLY A 399 -28.06 -17.41 -12.74
N GLY A 400 -28.59 -16.63 -13.69
CA GLY A 400 -30.01 -16.68 -14.08
C GLY A 400 -30.99 -16.19 -13.02
N LEU A 401 -30.50 -15.47 -12.00
CA LEU A 401 -31.25 -15.13 -10.78
C LEU A 401 -31.68 -13.65 -10.69
N VAL A 402 -31.34 -12.83 -11.69
CA VAL A 402 -31.64 -11.39 -11.71
C VAL A 402 -32.32 -11.02 -13.03
N ASP A 403 -33.36 -10.20 -12.96
CA ASP A 403 -33.96 -9.56 -14.14
C ASP A 403 -32.87 -8.83 -14.95
N GLU A 404 -32.83 -9.10 -16.26
CA GLU A 404 -31.86 -8.53 -17.19
C GLU A 404 -31.82 -6.99 -17.11
N GLY A 405 -32.98 -6.35 -16.84
CA GLY A 405 -33.12 -4.92 -16.62
C GLY A 405 -32.33 -4.37 -15.41
N LEU A 406 -32.24 -5.11 -14.30
CA LEU A 406 -31.55 -4.66 -13.10
C LEU A 406 -30.02 -4.69 -13.27
N SER A 407 -29.52 -5.68 -14.01
CA SER A 407 -28.10 -5.82 -14.35
C SER A 407 -27.65 -4.68 -15.27
N LEU A 408 -28.47 -4.35 -16.27
CA LEU A 408 -28.25 -3.21 -17.14
C LEU A 408 -28.33 -1.88 -16.37
N ALA A 409 -29.23 -1.74 -15.39
CA ALA A 409 -29.33 -0.54 -14.56
C ALA A 409 -28.04 -0.27 -13.75
N VAL A 410 -27.41 -1.30 -13.21
CA VAL A 410 -26.11 -1.18 -12.51
C VAL A 410 -25.00 -0.80 -13.49
N LEU A 411 -24.99 -1.40 -14.68
CA LEU A 411 -24.04 -1.04 -15.73
C LEU A 411 -24.20 0.41 -16.20
N LEU A 412 -25.45 0.89 -16.31
CA LEU A 412 -25.72 2.29 -16.64
C LEU A 412 -25.21 3.24 -15.54
N ALA A 413 -25.39 2.88 -14.28
CA ALA A 413 -24.83 3.65 -13.16
C ALA A 413 -23.29 3.66 -13.19
N SER A 414 -22.64 2.54 -13.54
CA SER A 414 -21.20 2.46 -13.76
C SER A 414 -20.72 3.44 -14.85
N CYS A 415 -21.37 3.40 -16.01
CA CYS A 415 -21.05 4.27 -17.13
C CYS A 415 -21.16 5.76 -16.74
N ARG A 416 -22.15 6.13 -15.93
CA ARG A 416 -22.25 7.50 -15.39
C ARG A 416 -21.07 7.85 -14.48
N ILE A 417 -20.74 7.00 -13.51
CA ILE A 417 -19.67 7.26 -12.52
C ILE A 417 -18.31 7.43 -13.22
N HIS A 418 -18.04 6.60 -14.24
CA HIS A 418 -16.80 6.62 -14.99
C HIS A 418 -16.80 7.59 -16.19
N GLY A 419 -17.93 8.24 -16.48
CA GLY A 419 -18.07 9.13 -17.63
C GLY A 419 -18.03 8.43 -18.99
N ASP A 420 -18.29 7.12 -19.05
CA ASP A 420 -18.36 6.35 -20.29
C ASP A 420 -19.70 6.60 -21.00
N MET A 421 -19.77 7.70 -21.74
CA MET A 421 -20.97 8.15 -22.44
C MET A 421 -21.42 7.18 -23.54
N GLU A 422 -20.47 6.54 -24.22
CA GLU A 422 -20.74 5.68 -25.38
C GLU A 422 -21.46 4.40 -24.94
N ARG A 423 -20.91 3.71 -23.93
CA ARG A 423 -21.55 2.52 -23.36
C ARG A 423 -22.80 2.89 -22.57
N GLY A 424 -22.77 4.00 -21.84
CA GLY A 424 -23.93 4.47 -21.07
C GLY A 424 -25.16 4.71 -21.93
N ARG A 425 -25.00 5.28 -23.13
CA ARG A 425 -26.11 5.42 -24.08
C ARG A 425 -26.67 4.06 -24.51
N LEU A 426 -25.81 3.15 -24.96
CA LEU A 426 -26.23 1.84 -25.46
C LEU A 426 -27.01 1.05 -24.41
N VAL A 427 -26.51 1.05 -23.17
CA VAL A 427 -27.15 0.37 -22.04
C VAL A 427 -28.46 1.04 -21.67
N ALA A 428 -28.51 2.37 -21.67
CA ALA A 428 -29.75 3.09 -21.39
C ALA A 428 -30.84 2.81 -22.43
N ASP A 429 -30.48 2.79 -23.72
CA ASP A 429 -31.40 2.48 -24.81
C ASP A 429 -31.96 1.06 -24.67
N GLN A 430 -31.11 0.08 -24.34
CA GLN A 430 -31.52 -1.30 -24.10
C GLN A 430 -32.46 -1.43 -22.89
N ILE A 431 -32.22 -0.71 -21.79
CA ILE A 431 -33.16 -0.69 -20.64
C ILE A 431 -34.48 -0.01 -21.03
N MET A 432 -34.43 1.06 -21.82
CA MET A 432 -35.63 1.76 -22.27
C MET A 432 -36.48 0.95 -23.27
N GLU A 433 -35.91 -0.07 -23.90
CA GLU A 433 -36.63 -1.07 -24.68
C GLU A 433 -37.26 -2.15 -23.79
N LEU A 434 -36.53 -2.63 -22.78
CA LEU A 434 -37.01 -3.66 -21.84
C LEU A 434 -38.05 -3.15 -20.85
N GLU A 435 -37.85 -1.96 -20.29
CA GLU A 435 -38.73 -1.31 -19.31
C GLU A 435 -39.09 0.13 -19.72
N PRO A 436 -39.94 0.32 -20.75
CA PRO A 436 -40.29 1.65 -21.25
C PRO A 436 -40.96 2.57 -20.22
N SER A 437 -41.57 2.00 -19.19
CA SER A 437 -42.27 2.71 -18.12
C SER A 437 -41.37 3.15 -16.97
N SER A 438 -40.14 2.64 -16.87
CA SER A 438 -39.24 2.92 -15.75
C SER A 438 -38.57 4.28 -15.90
N SER A 439 -38.85 5.23 -14.98
CA SER A 439 -38.29 6.59 -15.06
C SER A 439 -36.79 6.68 -14.72
N ALA A 440 -36.23 5.65 -14.06
CA ALA A 440 -34.86 5.68 -13.55
C ALA A 440 -33.81 5.81 -14.67
N SER A 441 -33.95 5.03 -15.73
CA SER A 441 -33.00 4.97 -16.86
C SER A 441 -32.96 6.27 -17.64
N TYR A 442 -34.13 6.87 -17.90
CA TYR A 442 -34.22 8.18 -18.53
C TYR A 442 -33.55 9.28 -17.70
N VAL A 443 -33.75 9.25 -16.38
CA VAL A 443 -33.15 10.25 -15.48
C VAL A 443 -31.63 10.11 -15.41
N ILE A 444 -31.11 8.88 -15.36
CA ILE A 444 -29.66 8.66 -15.36
C ILE A 444 -29.04 9.14 -16.68
N LEU A 445 -29.62 8.77 -17.82
CA LEU A 445 -29.14 9.20 -19.13
C LEU A 445 -29.25 10.73 -19.32
N TYR A 446 -30.35 11.33 -18.86
CA TYR A 446 -30.53 12.78 -18.85
C TYR A 446 -29.43 13.48 -18.04
N ASN A 447 -29.11 12.98 -16.84
CA ASN A 447 -28.06 13.54 -16.00
C ASN A 447 -26.68 13.36 -16.64
N MET A 448 -26.40 12.21 -17.27
CA MET A 448 -25.15 12.00 -18.02
C MET A 448 -24.98 13.04 -19.12
N TYR A 449 -26.02 13.31 -19.92
CA TYR A 449 -25.96 14.35 -20.96
C TYR A 449 -25.78 15.76 -20.37
N LEU A 450 -26.41 16.07 -19.23
CA LEU A 450 -26.19 17.35 -18.55
C LEU A 450 -24.74 17.50 -18.06
N GLU A 451 -24.20 16.46 -17.42
CA GLU A 451 -22.83 16.42 -16.90
C GLU A 451 -21.79 16.57 -18.04
N ALA A 452 -22.09 16.03 -19.23
CA ALA A 452 -21.27 16.18 -20.43
C ALA A 452 -21.51 17.48 -21.23
N GLY A 453 -22.46 18.32 -20.83
CA GLY A 453 -22.80 19.57 -21.54
C GLY A 453 -23.64 19.40 -22.81
N GLU A 454 -24.13 18.19 -23.09
CA GLU A 454 -24.91 17.83 -24.27
C GLU A 454 -26.41 18.17 -24.10
N LEU A 455 -26.71 19.46 -23.96
CA LEU A 455 -28.05 19.98 -23.64
C LEU A 455 -29.13 19.54 -24.66
N SER A 456 -28.75 19.36 -25.92
CA SER A 456 -29.69 18.93 -26.98
C SER A 456 -30.20 17.49 -26.75
N LEU A 457 -29.30 16.59 -26.33
CA LEU A 457 -29.61 15.18 -26.06
C LEU A 457 -30.36 15.02 -24.74
N ALA A 458 -30.03 15.86 -23.74
CA ALA A 458 -30.80 15.95 -22.50
C ALA A 458 -32.26 16.37 -22.77
N SER A 459 -32.48 17.39 -23.63
CA SER A 459 -33.84 17.79 -24.00
C SER A 459 -34.60 16.67 -24.71
N LYS A 460 -33.97 16.00 -25.69
CA LYS A 460 -34.57 14.86 -26.40
C LYS A 460 -34.99 13.73 -25.45
N THR A 461 -34.15 13.42 -24.45
CA THR A 461 -34.45 12.38 -23.45
C THR A 461 -35.68 12.79 -22.62
N ARG A 462 -35.80 14.06 -22.24
CA ARG A 462 -36.96 14.58 -21.51
C ARG A 462 -38.23 14.62 -22.36
N ASP A 463 -38.13 14.91 -23.65
CA ASP A 463 -39.28 14.90 -24.56
C ASP A 463 -39.75 13.47 -24.82
N LEU A 464 -38.82 12.51 -24.94
CA LEU A 464 -39.13 11.08 -25.01
C LEU A 464 -39.84 10.57 -23.76
N MET A 465 -39.44 11.04 -22.56
CA MET A 465 -40.17 10.74 -21.31
C MET A 465 -41.62 11.23 -21.37
N LYS A 466 -41.86 12.45 -21.90
CA LYS A 466 -43.23 13.00 -22.02
C LYS A 466 -44.06 12.22 -23.02
N GLU A 467 -43.49 11.88 -24.17
CA GLU A 467 -44.16 11.12 -25.23
C GLU A 467 -44.59 9.74 -24.73
N ARG A 468 -43.72 9.05 -23.99
CA ARG A 468 -44.01 7.74 -23.39
C ARG A 468 -44.84 7.82 -22.10
N GLY A 469 -45.27 9.01 -21.68
CA GLY A 469 -46.03 9.21 -20.45
C GLY A 469 -45.26 8.90 -19.16
N VAL A 470 -43.94 8.76 -19.24
CA VAL A 470 -43.07 8.44 -18.11
C VAL A 470 -42.87 9.70 -17.28
N ARG A 471 -43.42 9.70 -16.07
CA ARG A 471 -43.25 10.80 -15.11
C ARG A 471 -42.27 10.36 -14.03
N LYS A 472 -41.35 11.25 -13.67
CA LYS A 472 -40.58 11.11 -12.43
C LYS A 472 -41.57 11.09 -11.27
N GLU A 473 -41.58 10.04 -10.47
CA GLU A 473 -42.36 10.04 -9.23
C GLU A 473 -41.87 11.18 -8.35
N PRO A 474 -42.73 12.15 -8.04
CA PRO A 474 -42.33 13.23 -7.16
C PRO A 474 -42.15 12.71 -5.73
N GLY A 475 -41.21 13.30 -4.99
CA GLY A 475 -41.09 13.03 -3.56
C GLY A 475 -42.37 13.48 -2.87
N LEU A 476 -43.09 12.52 -2.30
CA LEU A 476 -44.35 12.69 -1.61
C LEU A 476 -44.13 12.39 -0.13
N SER A 477 -44.47 13.36 0.72
CA SER A 477 -44.50 13.16 2.17
C SER A 477 -45.93 13.32 2.67
N TRP A 478 -46.37 12.48 3.59
CA TRP A 478 -47.72 12.58 4.14
C TRP A 478 -47.77 12.38 5.65
N ILE A 479 -48.80 12.97 6.27
CA ILE A 479 -49.17 12.80 7.68
C ILE A 479 -50.60 12.28 7.73
N GLU A 480 -50.83 11.31 8.60
CA GLU A 480 -52.16 10.80 8.91
C GLU A 480 -52.66 11.42 10.22
N LEU A 481 -53.74 12.18 10.13
CA LEU A 481 -54.48 12.72 11.27
C LEU A 481 -55.86 12.05 11.35
N ARG A 482 -56.58 12.21 12.47
CA ARG A 482 -57.98 11.73 12.57
C ARG A 482 -58.89 12.35 11.51
N SER A 483 -58.53 13.51 10.96
CA SER A 483 -59.25 14.22 9.89
C SER A 483 -58.97 13.68 8.48
N GLY A 484 -58.01 12.77 8.32
CA GLY A 484 -57.63 12.21 7.02
C GLY A 484 -56.11 12.23 6.77
N VAL A 485 -55.72 11.79 5.57
CA VAL A 485 -54.32 11.78 5.11
C VAL A 485 -54.03 13.07 4.36
N HIS A 486 -53.02 13.81 4.82
CA HIS A 486 -52.57 15.06 4.22
C HIS A 486 -51.22 14.82 3.54
N SER A 487 -51.17 15.01 2.22
CA SER A 487 -49.99 14.71 1.40
C SER A 487 -49.40 15.99 0.80
N PHE A 488 -48.07 16.03 0.69
CA PHE A 488 -47.31 17.20 0.27
C PHE A 488 -46.26 16.82 -0.76
N VAL A 489 -46.08 17.69 -1.75
CA VAL A 489 -45.00 17.65 -2.73
C VAL A 489 -44.05 18.84 -2.51
N ALA A 490 -42.83 18.79 -3.05
CA ALA A 490 -41.91 19.91 -2.92
C ALA A 490 -42.49 21.20 -3.55
N GLY A 491 -42.53 22.29 -2.79
CA GLY A 491 -43.13 23.56 -3.23
C GLY A 491 -44.66 23.55 -3.38
N ASP A 492 -45.35 22.55 -2.81
CA ASP A 492 -46.81 22.42 -2.92
C ASP A 492 -47.54 23.62 -2.29
N LYS A 493 -48.50 24.18 -3.03
CA LYS A 493 -49.38 25.28 -2.59
C LYS A 493 -50.86 24.92 -2.68
N SER A 494 -51.19 23.67 -3.01
CA SER A 494 -52.57 23.21 -3.25
C SER A 494 -53.35 22.95 -1.95
N HIS A 495 -52.67 22.79 -0.81
CA HIS A 495 -53.31 22.52 0.48
C HIS A 495 -54.08 23.76 1.01
N PRO A 496 -55.30 23.61 1.57
CA PRO A 496 -56.08 24.74 2.11
C PRO A 496 -55.32 25.60 3.13
N ASP A 497 -54.54 24.96 4.01
CA ASP A 497 -53.73 25.64 5.04
C ASP A 497 -52.32 26.03 4.57
N SER A 498 -52.04 26.02 3.26
CA SER A 498 -50.70 26.26 2.69
C SER A 498 -50.02 27.50 3.30
N ASN A 499 -50.72 28.65 3.35
CA ASN A 499 -50.16 29.88 3.91
C ASN A 499 -49.72 29.73 5.38
N ALA A 500 -50.49 29.01 6.20
CA ALA A 500 -50.17 28.77 7.60
C ALA A 500 -48.98 27.81 7.75
N ILE A 501 -48.91 26.77 6.89
CA ILE A 501 -47.80 25.80 6.86
C ILE A 501 -46.49 26.50 6.51
N TYR A 502 -46.46 27.32 5.45
CA TYR A 502 -45.27 28.06 5.05
C TYR A 502 -44.85 29.09 6.10
N ALA A 503 -45.81 29.79 6.72
CA ALA A 503 -45.51 30.71 7.83
C ALA A 503 -44.88 29.98 9.01
N LYS A 504 -45.41 28.80 9.39
CA LYS A 504 -44.86 27.99 10.47
C LYS A 504 -43.48 27.45 10.14
N LEU A 505 -43.27 27.01 8.91
CA LEU A 505 -41.98 26.52 8.45
C LEU A 505 -40.92 27.63 8.50
N ALA A 506 -41.24 28.83 8.02
CA ALA A 506 -40.35 29.99 8.07
C ALA A 506 -39.99 30.38 9.51
N GLU A 507 -40.97 30.31 10.43
CA GLU A 507 -40.75 30.55 11.86
C GLU A 507 -39.75 29.55 12.46
N MET A 508 -39.93 28.25 12.18
CA MET A 508 -39.05 27.19 12.70
C MET A 508 -37.64 27.27 12.13
N LEU A 509 -37.48 27.50 10.82
CA LEU A 509 -36.17 27.63 10.17
C LEU A 509 -35.39 28.85 10.72
N SER A 510 -36.07 29.98 10.92
CA SER A 510 -35.49 31.18 11.55
C SER A 510 -35.02 30.92 12.98
N ARG A 511 -35.73 30.08 13.75
CA ARG A 511 -35.29 29.66 15.10
C ARG A 511 -34.05 28.78 15.06
N ILE A 512 -33.97 27.85 14.11
CA ILE A 512 -32.78 27.01 13.91
C ILE A 512 -31.56 27.87 13.54
N GLU A 513 -31.70 28.81 12.60
CA GLU A 513 -30.62 29.71 12.19
C GLU A 513 -30.10 30.54 13.37
N LYS A 514 -30.99 31.11 14.19
CA LYS A 514 -30.59 31.86 15.39
C LYS A 514 -29.85 31.00 16.43
N SER A 515 -30.26 29.73 16.57
CA SER A 515 -29.56 28.78 17.45
C SER A 515 -28.20 28.34 16.90
N ALA A 516 -28.01 28.31 15.58
CA ALA A 516 -26.73 28.02 14.94
C ALA A 516 -25.76 29.22 15.00
N ILE A 517 -26.28 30.45 14.92
CA ILE A 517 -25.51 31.70 15.04
C ILE A 517 -25.00 31.91 16.48
N THR A 518 -25.65 31.32 17.48
CA THR A 518 -25.19 31.42 18.89
C THR A 518 -23.99 30.51 19.20
N ASP A 519 -23.68 29.52 18.35
CA ASP A 519 -22.47 28.68 18.44
C ASP A 519 -21.28 29.25 17.64
N ILE A 520 -21.48 30.28 16.82
CA ILE A 520 -20.44 30.91 15.99
C ILE A 520 -20.58 32.42 16.05
N VAL A 521 -19.87 33.08 16.97
CA VAL A 521 -19.64 34.53 16.85
C VAL A 521 -18.62 34.74 15.73
N SER A 522 -19.07 35.17 14.56
CA SER A 522 -18.65 36.45 13.98
C SER A 522 -19.22 36.68 12.57
N THR A 523 -19.63 37.92 12.36
CA THR A 523 -19.77 38.66 11.08
C THR A 523 -21.01 38.46 10.20
N GLU A 524 -21.85 39.49 10.33
CA GLU A 524 -22.49 40.30 9.29
C GLU A 524 -23.75 39.80 8.56
N SER A 525 -24.79 40.59 8.82
CA SER A 525 -26.08 40.70 8.15
C SER A 525 -25.97 41.19 6.71
N ASN A 526 -26.72 40.57 5.81
CA ASN A 526 -27.81 41.20 5.05
C ASN A 526 -28.11 40.38 3.80
N ASP A 527 -29.25 39.68 3.75
CA ASP A 527 -30.05 39.70 2.52
C ASP A 527 -31.49 39.21 2.78
N ILE A 528 -32.41 40.16 2.92
CA ILE A 528 -33.86 39.88 3.11
C ILE A 528 -34.51 39.50 1.77
N SER A 529 -33.82 39.69 0.62
CA SER A 529 -34.34 39.35 -0.71
C SER A 529 -34.18 37.86 -1.08
N SER A 530 -33.22 37.15 -0.47
CA SER A 530 -32.94 35.71 -0.70
C SER A 530 -33.92 34.75 -0.03
N ARG A 531 -34.71 35.26 0.93
CA ARG A 531 -35.60 34.48 1.80
C ARG A 531 -36.82 33.93 1.07
N GLU A 532 -37.44 34.73 0.20
CA GLU A 532 -38.65 34.31 -0.52
C GLU A 532 -38.35 33.32 -1.67
N GLN A 533 -37.17 33.40 -2.29
CA GLN A 533 -36.73 32.45 -3.32
C GLN A 533 -36.34 31.07 -2.73
N ASN A 534 -35.76 31.01 -1.53
CA ASN A 534 -35.41 29.74 -0.87
C ASN A 534 -36.63 28.95 -0.35
N LEU A 535 -37.75 29.62 -0.04
CA LEU A 535 -38.98 28.94 0.39
C LEU A 535 -39.77 28.29 -0.76
N MET A 536 -39.58 28.72 -2.02
CA MET A 536 -40.25 28.14 -3.18
C MET A 536 -39.73 26.73 -3.56
N GLY A 537 -38.58 26.30 -3.02
CA GLY A 537 -37.97 24.98 -3.22
C GLY A 537 -38.03 24.05 -2.01
N CYS A 538 -38.90 24.31 -1.02
CA CYS A 538 -38.97 23.50 0.20
C CYS A 538 -39.37 22.04 -0.06
N HIS A 539 -38.58 21.12 0.50
CA HIS A 539 -38.83 19.68 0.40
C HIS A 539 -40.12 19.29 1.14
N SER A 540 -40.82 18.29 0.60
CA SER A 540 -42.11 17.78 1.09
C SER A 540 -42.12 17.41 2.57
N GLU A 541 -41.01 16.92 3.11
CA GLU A 541 -40.87 16.50 4.51
C GLU A 541 -40.98 17.69 5.47
N LYS A 542 -40.43 18.84 5.07
CA LYS A 542 -40.45 20.07 5.86
C LYS A 542 -41.88 20.62 5.95
N LEU A 543 -42.63 20.54 4.85
CA LEU A 543 -44.05 20.93 4.80
C LEU A 543 -44.90 20.00 5.66
N ALA A 544 -44.68 18.68 5.57
CA ALA A 544 -45.36 17.69 6.40
C ALA A 544 -45.12 17.98 7.89
N VAL A 545 -43.86 18.12 8.32
CA VAL A 545 -43.56 18.41 9.74
C VAL A 545 -44.18 19.74 10.20
N ALA A 546 -44.10 20.80 9.39
CA ALA A 546 -44.75 22.07 9.72
C ALA A 546 -46.26 21.94 9.89
N PHE A 547 -46.93 21.16 9.04
CA PHE A 547 -48.35 20.84 9.20
C PHE A 547 -48.64 20.07 10.48
N GLY A 548 -47.80 19.08 10.82
CA GLY A 548 -47.89 18.34 12.08
C GLY A 548 -47.71 19.23 13.32
N MET A 549 -46.83 20.23 13.25
CA MET A 549 -46.60 21.19 14.33
C MET A 549 -47.82 22.07 14.61
N ILE A 550 -48.63 22.38 13.59
CA ILE A 550 -49.84 23.20 13.73
C ILE A 550 -51.00 22.40 14.33
N HIS A 551 -51.18 21.15 13.89
CA HIS A 551 -52.41 20.40 14.13
C HIS A 551 -52.32 19.32 15.23
N LEU A 552 -51.11 18.93 15.64
CA LEU A 552 -50.92 17.94 16.70
C LEU A 552 -50.53 18.62 18.03
N PRO A 553 -51.06 18.16 19.19
CA PRO A 553 -50.72 18.71 20.50
C PRO A 553 -49.23 18.53 20.81
N GLN A 554 -48.64 19.47 21.57
CA GLN A 554 -47.18 19.55 21.80
C GLN A 554 -46.54 18.24 22.31
N SER A 555 -47.28 17.45 23.10
CA SER A 555 -46.81 16.17 23.65
C SER A 555 -46.87 14.99 22.66
N ALA A 556 -47.55 15.14 21.52
CA ALA A 556 -47.69 14.07 20.54
C ALA A 556 -46.53 14.08 19.53
N PRO A 557 -45.94 12.90 19.23
CA PRO A 557 -44.90 12.79 18.21
C PRO A 557 -45.47 13.06 16.81
N ILE A 558 -44.68 13.69 15.96
CA ILE A 558 -45.06 13.95 14.57
C ILE A 558 -44.62 12.77 13.71
N ARG A 559 -45.57 12.10 13.08
CA ARG A 559 -45.31 10.95 12.22
C ARG A 559 -45.42 11.35 10.75
N VAL A 560 -44.31 11.32 10.03
CA VAL A 560 -44.24 11.60 8.60
C VAL A 560 -43.83 10.34 7.85
N MET A 561 -44.52 10.07 6.76
CA MET A 561 -44.22 8.98 5.84
C MET A 561 -43.73 9.57 4.53
N LYS A 562 -42.75 8.94 3.88
CA LYS A 562 -42.18 9.37 2.61
C LYS A 562 -41.98 8.18 1.65
N ASN A 563 -42.30 8.39 0.37
CA ASN A 563 -42.14 7.38 -0.68
C ASN A 563 -40.69 7.21 -1.19
N LEU A 564 -39.81 8.18 -0.96
CA LEU A 564 -38.39 8.15 -1.33
C LEU A 564 -37.52 8.28 -0.08
N ARG A 565 -36.22 7.96 -0.17
CA ARG A 565 -35.27 8.25 0.91
C ARG A 565 -35.30 9.73 1.28
N VAL A 566 -35.31 10.04 2.57
CA VAL A 566 -35.15 11.43 3.08
C VAL A 566 -33.80 11.94 2.64
N CYS A 567 -33.62 13.19 2.18
CA CYS A 567 -32.28 13.68 1.82
C CYS A 567 -31.47 14.15 3.04
N ARG A 568 -30.14 14.32 2.89
CA ARG A 568 -29.27 14.79 4.00
C ARG A 568 -29.74 16.13 4.60
N ASP A 569 -30.16 17.08 3.76
CA ASP A 569 -30.66 18.39 4.21
C ASP A 569 -31.92 18.23 5.10
N CYS A 570 -32.90 17.44 4.65
CA CYS A 570 -34.08 17.15 5.44
C CYS A 570 -33.72 16.42 6.73
N HIS A 571 -32.84 15.41 6.68
CA HIS A 571 -32.41 14.66 7.85
C HIS A 571 -31.74 15.57 8.90
N SER A 572 -30.81 16.43 8.48
CA SER A 572 -30.19 17.42 9.36
C SER A 572 -31.19 18.43 9.90
N THR A 573 -32.11 18.90 9.07
CA THR A 573 -33.19 19.81 9.50
C THR A 573 -34.06 19.15 10.56
N MET A 574 -34.45 17.88 10.41
CA MET A 574 -35.28 17.17 11.39
C MET A 574 -34.58 16.95 12.72
N LYS A 575 -33.26 16.69 12.71
CA LYS A 575 -32.47 16.68 13.94
C LYS A 575 -32.56 18.03 14.65
N LEU A 576 -32.25 19.11 13.95
CA LEU A 576 -32.27 20.46 14.52
C LEU A 576 -33.67 20.84 15.04
N LEU A 577 -34.73 20.50 14.28
CA LEU A 577 -36.12 20.73 14.70
C LEU A 577 -36.50 19.94 15.95
N SER A 578 -36.10 18.66 16.05
CA SER A 578 -36.39 17.84 17.23
C SER A 578 -35.77 18.43 18.51
N ARG A 579 -34.62 19.11 18.38
CA ARG A 579 -33.95 19.82 19.48
C ARG A 579 -34.59 21.17 19.75
N SER A 580 -34.84 21.98 18.72
CA SER A 580 -35.34 23.35 18.87
C SER A 580 -36.78 23.41 19.37
N GLU A 581 -37.63 22.49 18.91
CA GLU A 581 -39.04 22.39 19.31
C GLU A 581 -39.25 21.45 20.50
N ASN A 582 -38.18 20.80 20.98
CA ASN A 582 -38.21 19.78 22.03
C ASN A 582 -39.34 18.74 21.80
N ARG A 583 -39.38 18.19 20.58
CA ARG A 583 -40.48 17.36 20.11
C ARG A 583 -39.97 16.19 19.27
N GLU A 584 -40.52 15.00 19.53
CA GLU A 584 -40.19 13.80 18.77
C GLU A 584 -40.77 13.88 17.36
N ILE A 585 -39.91 13.61 16.37
CA ILE A 585 -40.31 13.47 14.96
C ILE A 585 -39.94 12.05 14.52
N ILE A 586 -40.94 11.29 14.07
CA ILE A 586 -40.76 9.95 13.51
C ILE A 586 -40.98 10.07 12.01
N LEU A 587 -39.92 9.88 11.24
CA LEU A 587 -39.97 9.93 9.78
C LEU A 587 -39.66 8.55 9.21
N ARG A 588 -40.65 7.92 8.56
CA ARG A 588 -40.41 6.71 7.78
C ARG A 588 -40.15 7.07 6.32
N ASP A 589 -39.00 6.68 5.81
CA ASP A 589 -38.72 6.75 4.38
C ASP A 589 -38.89 5.40 3.69
N ALA A 590 -38.49 5.30 2.42
CA ALA A 590 -38.61 4.06 1.65
C ALA A 590 -37.82 2.88 2.24
N ILE A 591 -36.81 3.15 3.08
CA ILE A 591 -35.83 2.16 3.54
C ILE A 591 -36.04 1.85 5.03
N ARG A 592 -36.33 2.86 5.87
CA ARG A 592 -36.35 2.69 7.34
C ARG A 592 -37.09 3.80 8.09
N PHE A 593 -37.12 3.63 9.41
CA PHE A 593 -37.59 4.64 10.36
C PHE A 593 -36.44 5.47 10.93
N HIS A 594 -36.61 6.78 10.90
CA HIS A 594 -35.76 7.76 11.56
C HIS A 594 -36.53 8.32 12.75
N HIS A 595 -36.03 8.07 13.96
CA HIS A 595 -36.57 8.64 15.19
C HIS A 595 -35.67 9.80 15.61
N PHE A 596 -36.15 11.02 15.46
CA PHE A 596 -35.44 12.23 15.82
C PHE A 596 -35.86 12.68 17.21
N ILE A 597 -34.92 12.65 18.16
CA ILE A 597 -35.13 13.03 19.56
C ILE A 597 -33.95 13.90 20.02
N GLY A 598 -34.26 15.12 20.47
CA GLY A 598 -33.28 16.00 21.12
C GLY A 598 -32.06 16.37 20.27
N GLY A 599 -32.16 16.35 18.95
CA GLY A 599 -31.02 16.62 18.05
C GLY A 599 -30.29 15.39 17.52
N SER A 600 -30.66 14.20 17.99
CA SER A 600 -30.11 12.93 17.54
C SER A 600 -31.11 12.16 16.69
N CYS A 601 -30.61 11.23 15.86
CA CYS A 601 -31.45 10.32 15.07
C CYS A 601 -31.09 8.86 15.41
N SER A 602 -32.08 7.97 15.44
CA SER A 602 -31.88 6.53 15.64
C SER A 602 -30.97 5.85 14.62
N CYS A 603 -30.72 6.48 13.47
CA CYS A 603 -29.80 5.97 12.46
C CYS A 603 -28.31 6.22 12.76
N GLY A 604 -27.98 6.96 13.83
CA GLY A 604 -26.59 7.27 14.19
C GLY A 604 -25.83 8.05 13.11
N ASP A 605 -26.53 8.86 12.32
CA ASP A 605 -26.01 9.62 11.16
C ASP A 605 -25.48 8.79 9.99
N TYR A 606 -25.66 7.47 10.03
CA TYR A 606 -25.62 6.62 8.85
C TYR A 606 -26.88 6.88 8.05
N TRP A 607 -26.96 8.02 7.34
CA TRP A 607 -28.08 8.45 6.48
C TRP A 607 -28.43 7.43 5.41
#